data_AF-A0A834EL61-F1
#
_entry.id   AF-A0A834EL61-F1
#
_cell.length_a   1.000
_cell.length_b   1.000
_cell.length_c   1.000
_cell.angle_alpha   90.00
_cell.angle_beta   90.00
_cell.angle_gamma   90.00
#
_symmetry.space_group_name_H-M   'P 1'
#
loop_
_entity.id
_entity.type
_entity.pdbx_description
1 polymer ?
#
loop_
_entity_poly.entity_id
_entity_poly.type
_entity_poly.pdbx_seq_one_letter_code
_entity_poly.pdbx_strand_id
1 'polypeptide(L)'
;MRCRTLALGLGFCLLAGSALCVLWVYAEHWLPFYYVPYYLPCPAIFNMKLQYRGERPFQPVAGSQYPQPKLLEQRPTDLLTLTPWLAPIVSEGTFDPELLQDIYRPLNLTVGLTVFAVGK
;
A
#
# COMPACT_ATOMS: atom_id res chain seq x y z
N MET A 1 -12.00 40.92 47.61
CA MET A 1 -12.09 41.09 46.13
C MET A 1 -11.02 40.34 45.34
N ARG A 2 -9.84 40.05 45.92
CA ARG A 2 -8.69 39.36 45.28
C ARG A 2 -8.93 37.90 44.83
N CYS A 3 -9.88 37.19 45.44
CA CYS A 3 -10.16 35.78 45.13
C CYS A 3 -11.01 35.60 43.86
N ARG A 4 -11.92 36.53 43.54
CA ARG A 4 -12.74 36.50 42.30
C ARG A 4 -11.89 36.69 41.04
N THR A 5 -10.89 37.56 41.09
CA THR A 5 -9.94 37.78 39.99
C THR A 5 -9.03 36.58 39.74
N LEU A 6 -8.64 35.86 40.79
CA LEU A 6 -7.84 34.64 40.67
C LEU A 6 -8.67 33.47 40.10
N ALA A 7 -9.92 33.32 40.51
CA ALA A 7 -10.83 32.31 39.97
C ALA A 7 -11.13 32.53 38.48
N LEU A 8 -11.33 33.78 38.06
CA LEU A 8 -11.51 34.13 36.64
C LEU A 8 -10.24 33.90 35.82
N GLY A 9 -9.06 34.22 36.38
CA GLY A 9 -7.77 33.93 35.74
C GLY A 9 -7.53 32.43 35.53
N LEU A 10 -7.80 31.61 36.55
CA LEU A 10 -7.72 30.15 36.46
C LEU A 10 -8.69 29.57 35.43
N GLY A 11 -9.93 30.08 35.40
CA GLY A 11 -10.91 29.68 34.39
C GLY A 11 -10.44 29.98 32.96
N PHE A 12 -9.84 31.15 32.74
CA PHE A 12 -9.28 31.52 31.44
C PHE A 12 -8.09 30.63 31.05
N CYS A 13 -7.18 30.32 31.97
CA CYS A 13 -6.06 29.42 31.73
C CYS A 13 -6.52 28.01 31.35
N LEU A 14 -7.56 27.47 32.01
CA LEU A 14 -8.10 26.16 31.70
C LEU A 14 -8.76 26.11 30.32
N LEU A 15 -9.49 27.15 29.94
CA LEU A 15 -10.11 27.26 28.61
C LEU A 15 -9.06 27.44 27.51
N ALA A 16 -8.02 28.24 27.75
CA ALA A 16 -6.92 28.41 26.81
C ALA A 16 -6.14 27.09 26.63
N GLY A 17 -5.88 26.37 27.71
CA GLY A 17 -5.21 25.07 27.68
C GLY A 17 -6.02 24.00 26.93
N SER A 18 -7.33 23.91 27.18
CA SER A 18 -8.18 22.95 26.46
C SER A 18 -8.28 23.28 24.97
N ALA A 19 -8.42 24.57 24.62
CA ALA A 19 -8.40 25.00 23.22
C ALA A 19 -7.07 24.67 22.52
N LEU A 20 -5.94 24.87 23.20
CA LEU A 20 -4.61 24.54 22.67
C LEU A 20 -4.46 23.02 22.46
N CYS A 21 -4.92 22.20 23.41
CA CYS A 21 -4.91 20.75 23.28
C CYS A 21 -5.78 20.27 22.11
N VAL A 22 -6.99 20.83 21.95
CA VAL A 22 -7.87 20.48 20.83
C VAL A 22 -7.24 20.89 19.50
N LEU A 23 -6.63 22.08 19.43
CA LEU A 23 -5.90 22.54 18.25
C LEU A 23 -4.72 21.62 17.91
N TRP A 24 -3.98 21.16 18.94
CA TRP A 24 -2.86 20.22 18.76
C TRP A 24 -3.33 18.85 18.23
N VAL A 25 -4.37 18.27 18.82
CA VAL A 25 -4.96 17.00 18.35
C VAL A 25 -5.51 17.14 16.93
N TYR A 26 -6.12 18.28 16.62
CA TYR A 26 -6.57 18.59 15.26
C TYR A 26 -5.38 18.70 14.30
N ALA A 27 -4.32 19.40 14.66
CA ALA A 27 -3.12 19.51 13.81
C ALA A 27 -2.49 18.13 13.55
N GLU A 28 -2.31 17.31 14.59
CA GLU A 28 -1.79 15.92 14.48
C GLU A 28 -2.70 15.00 13.65
N HIS A 29 -4.02 15.25 13.64
CA HIS A 29 -4.95 14.48 12.82
C HIS A 29 -5.08 14.99 11.38
N TRP A 30 -4.78 16.27 11.12
CA TRP A 30 -4.84 16.88 9.78
C TRP A 30 -3.54 16.78 8.98
N LEU A 31 -2.39 16.81 9.65
CA LEU A 31 -1.07 16.66 9.02
C LEU A 31 -0.82 15.30 8.31
N PRO A 32 -1.39 14.15 8.73
CA PRO A 32 -1.20 12.88 8.04
C PRO A 32 -1.85 12.84 6.64
N PHE A 33 -2.88 13.67 6.40
CA PHE A 33 -3.67 13.62 5.16
C PHE A 33 -3.06 14.41 3.99
N TYR A 34 -2.04 15.24 4.23
CA TYR A 34 -1.32 15.95 3.15
C TYR A 34 -0.16 15.15 2.56
N TYR A 35 -0.14 13.82 2.73
CA TYR A 35 0.72 12.97 1.92
C TYR A 35 0.09 12.81 0.53
N VAL A 36 0.28 13.83 -0.32
CA VAL A 36 0.04 13.71 -1.75
C VAL A 36 1.08 12.72 -2.27
N PRO A 37 0.69 11.48 -2.65
CA PRO A 37 1.64 10.56 -3.22
C PRO A 37 1.93 11.12 -4.61
N TYR A 38 3.07 11.77 -4.78
CA TYR A 38 3.59 12.01 -6.11
C TYR A 38 3.85 10.63 -6.71
N TYR A 39 2.90 10.16 -7.53
CA TYR A 39 3.07 8.96 -8.33
C TYR A 39 4.18 9.26 -9.32
N LEU A 40 5.41 8.91 -8.96
CA LEU A 40 6.51 8.97 -9.88
C LEU A 40 6.19 7.99 -11.02
N PRO A 41 6.32 8.41 -12.29
CA PRO A 41 6.18 7.49 -13.40
C PRO A 41 7.19 6.36 -13.24
N CYS A 42 6.73 5.11 -13.39
CA CYS A 42 7.60 3.94 -13.28
C CYS A 42 8.80 4.09 -14.25
N PRO A 43 10.04 4.11 -13.75
CA PRO A 43 11.21 4.28 -14.61
C PRO A 43 11.28 3.21 -15.69
N ALA A 44 11.64 3.59 -16.93
CA ALA A 44 11.70 2.67 -18.06
C ALA A 44 12.66 1.48 -17.85
N ILE A 45 13.64 1.60 -16.95
CA ILE A 45 14.57 0.53 -16.58
C ILE A 45 13.84 -0.67 -15.95
N PHE A 46 12.72 -0.45 -15.25
CA PHE A 46 11.88 -1.52 -14.71
C PHE A 46 10.89 -2.08 -15.74
N ASN A 47 10.83 -1.50 -16.94
CA ASN A 47 9.97 -1.98 -18.00
C ASN A 47 10.61 -3.17 -18.72
N MET A 48 10.73 -4.28 -18.00
CA MET A 48 11.11 -5.56 -18.57
C MET A 48 9.89 -6.14 -19.28
N LYS A 49 9.80 -5.95 -20.59
CA LYS A 49 8.81 -6.67 -21.42
C LYS A 49 9.31 -8.09 -21.63
N LEU A 50 8.59 -9.06 -21.05
CA LEU A 50 8.73 -10.45 -21.44
C LEU A 50 8.39 -10.56 -22.94
N GLN A 51 9.39 -10.84 -23.76
CA GLN A 51 9.21 -11.13 -25.18
C GLN A 51 8.52 -12.50 -25.29
N TYR A 52 7.20 -12.48 -25.40
CA TYR A 52 6.40 -13.68 -25.61
C TYR A 52 6.74 -14.27 -26.98
N ARG A 53 7.49 -15.37 -27.00
CA ARG A 53 7.84 -16.12 -28.21
C ARG A 53 6.70 -17.08 -28.58
N GLY A 54 5.54 -16.55 -28.95
CA GLY A 54 4.39 -17.37 -29.33
C GLY A 54 3.41 -16.64 -30.24
N GLU A 55 3.08 -17.24 -31.37
CA GLU A 55 2.05 -16.79 -32.32
C GLU A 55 0.61 -17.11 -31.84
N ARG A 56 0.45 -17.61 -30.61
CA ARG A 56 -0.86 -18.01 -30.09
C ARG A 56 -1.47 -16.86 -29.28
N PRO A 57 -2.67 -16.36 -29.62
CA PRO A 57 -3.37 -15.40 -28.77
C PRO A 57 -3.48 -16.00 -27.37
N PHE A 58 -3.38 -15.14 -26.34
CA PHE A 58 -3.72 -15.51 -24.96
C PHE A 58 -5.04 -16.27 -25.01
N GLN A 59 -4.99 -17.59 -24.86
CA GLN A 59 -6.17 -18.38 -24.63
C GLN A 59 -6.64 -17.89 -23.26
N PRO A 60 -7.85 -17.29 -23.14
CA PRO A 60 -8.42 -17.02 -21.84
C PRO A 60 -8.27 -18.30 -21.04
N VAL A 61 -7.67 -18.22 -19.84
CA VAL A 61 -7.43 -19.40 -18.99
C VAL A 61 -8.74 -20.19 -18.96
N ALA A 62 -8.76 -21.29 -19.71
CA ALA A 62 -10.00 -21.95 -20.07
C ALA A 62 -10.47 -22.70 -18.83
N GLY A 63 -11.30 -22.04 -18.03
CA GLY A 63 -12.01 -22.66 -16.92
C GLY A 63 -11.25 -22.77 -15.59
N SER A 64 -10.26 -21.92 -15.29
CA SER A 64 -9.78 -21.84 -13.90
C SER A 64 -10.92 -21.31 -13.03
N GLN A 65 -11.52 -22.17 -12.20
CA GLN A 65 -12.42 -21.76 -11.14
C GLN A 65 -11.59 -21.13 -10.02
N TYR A 66 -11.23 -19.85 -10.16
CA TYR A 66 -10.65 -19.09 -9.07
C TYR A 66 -11.76 -18.37 -8.29
N PRO A 67 -11.60 -18.19 -6.97
CA PRO A 67 -12.55 -17.43 -6.18
C PRO A 67 -12.72 -16.02 -6.74
N GLN A 68 -13.96 -15.56 -6.89
CA GLN A 68 -14.21 -14.19 -7.34
C GLN A 68 -13.55 -13.19 -6.37
N PRO A 69 -12.76 -12.23 -6.87
CA PRO A 69 -12.17 -11.19 -6.03
C PRO A 69 -13.27 -10.37 -5.33
N LYS A 70 -13.19 -10.25 -4.00
CA LYS A 70 -14.13 -9.46 -3.23
C LYS A 70 -13.65 -8.01 -3.17
N LEU A 71 -14.23 -7.14 -4.01
CA LEU A 71 -13.84 -5.72 -4.09
C LEU A 71 -14.15 -4.93 -2.81
N LEU A 72 -15.24 -5.27 -2.13
CA LEU A 72 -15.73 -4.54 -0.95
C LEU A 72 -15.29 -5.16 0.37
N GLU A 73 -14.80 -6.41 0.33
CA GLU A 73 -14.16 -7.06 1.47
C GLU A 73 -12.64 -7.04 1.29
N GLN A 74 -12.07 -5.85 1.05
CA GLN A 74 -10.67 -5.67 1.36
C GLN A 74 -10.53 -5.96 2.85
N ARG A 75 -9.95 -7.13 3.17
CA ARG A 75 -9.54 -7.43 4.54
C ARG A 75 -8.69 -6.25 4.99
N PRO A 76 -8.97 -5.64 6.16
CA PRO A 76 -8.05 -4.70 6.77
C PRO A 76 -6.71 -5.43 6.86
N THR A 77 -5.79 -5.07 5.97
CA THR A 77 -4.47 -5.69 5.91
C THR A 77 -3.59 -4.65 6.56
N ASP A 78 -2.93 -5.01 7.65
CA ASP A 78 -1.98 -4.13 8.34
C ASP A 78 -0.80 -3.74 7.42
N LEU A 79 -0.67 -4.41 6.27
CA LEU A 79 0.35 -4.20 5.25
C LEU A 79 -0.22 -3.50 4.02
N LEU A 80 0.58 -2.57 3.48
CA LEU A 80 0.34 -1.93 2.18
C LEU A 80 0.40 -2.97 1.06
N THR A 81 -0.60 -2.99 0.18
CA THR A 81 -0.68 -3.92 -0.97
C THR A 81 -0.18 -3.30 -2.27
N LEU A 82 -0.12 -1.96 -2.34
CA LEU A 82 0.37 -1.19 -3.48
C LEU A 82 1.33 -0.12 -3.00
N THR A 83 2.32 0.18 -3.82
CA THR A 83 3.15 1.37 -3.66
C THR A 83 2.37 2.61 -4.16
N PRO A 84 2.78 3.86 -3.79
CA PRO A 84 2.63 5.02 -4.70
C PRO A 84 3.22 4.61 -6.07
N TRP A 85 3.09 5.23 -7.22
CA TRP A 85 3.52 4.58 -8.51
C TRP A 85 2.86 3.23 -8.91
N LEU A 86 1.94 2.67 -8.12
CA LEU A 86 1.04 1.56 -8.49
C LEU A 86 1.70 0.19 -8.78
N ALA A 87 2.86 -0.10 -8.17
CA ALA A 87 3.42 -1.46 -8.22
C ALA A 87 2.80 -2.34 -7.11
N PRO A 88 2.45 -3.61 -7.41
CA PRO A 88 1.95 -4.53 -6.40
C PRO A 88 3.05 -4.97 -5.43
N ILE A 89 2.74 -4.92 -4.13
CA ILE A 89 3.57 -5.49 -3.07
C ILE A 89 3.10 -6.93 -2.88
N VAL A 90 3.99 -7.89 -3.12
CA VAL A 90 3.66 -9.32 -3.03
C VAL A 90 3.79 -9.78 -1.59
N SER A 91 2.67 -10.11 -0.96
CA SER A 91 2.62 -10.68 0.38
C SER A 91 1.63 -11.85 0.42
N GLU A 92 1.57 -12.54 1.55
CA GLU A 92 0.58 -13.60 1.74
C GLU A 92 -0.84 -13.04 1.53
N GLY A 93 -1.66 -13.75 0.76
CA GLY A 93 -3.04 -13.37 0.46
C GLY A 93 -3.22 -12.31 -0.63
N THR A 94 -2.15 -11.74 -1.22
CA THR A 94 -2.28 -10.75 -2.32
C THR A 94 -2.27 -11.38 -3.71
N PHE A 95 -2.03 -12.69 -3.81
CA PHE A 95 -1.98 -13.41 -5.08
C PHE A 95 -2.56 -14.83 -4.93
N ASP A 96 -3.03 -15.38 -6.05
CA ASP A 96 -3.46 -16.77 -6.16
C ASP A 96 -2.37 -17.55 -6.93
N PRO A 97 -1.67 -18.50 -6.28
CA PRO A 97 -0.58 -19.24 -6.91
C PRO A 97 -1.05 -20.15 -8.03
N GLU A 98 -2.25 -20.74 -7.94
CA GLU A 98 -2.78 -21.65 -8.96
C GLU A 98 -3.09 -20.86 -10.24
N LEU A 99 -3.73 -19.69 -10.09
CA LEU A 99 -3.99 -18.79 -11.21
C LEU A 99 -2.70 -18.30 -11.88
N LEU A 100 -1.67 -17.92 -11.11
CA LEU A 100 -0.39 -17.51 -11.68
C LEU A 100 0.29 -18.68 -12.40
N GLN A 101 0.22 -19.89 -11.85
CA GLN A 101 0.76 -21.08 -12.48
C GLN A 101 0.07 -21.35 -13.82
N ASP A 102 -1.26 -21.29 -13.90
CA ASP A 102 -2.01 -21.51 -15.13
C ASP A 102 -1.70 -20.47 -16.20
N ILE A 103 -1.50 -19.20 -15.80
CA ILE A 103 -1.11 -18.12 -16.71
C ILE A 103 0.31 -18.33 -17.24
N TYR A 104 1.28 -18.63 -16.37
CA TYR A 104 2.70 -18.61 -16.75
C TYR A 104 3.24 -19.94 -17.27
N ARG A 105 2.62 -21.07 -16.93
CA ARG A 105 2.99 -22.40 -17.44
C ARG A 105 3.07 -22.48 -18.97
N PRO A 106 2.07 -22.01 -19.76
CA PRO A 106 2.14 -22.09 -21.22
C PRO A 106 3.21 -21.19 -21.85
N LEU A 107 3.78 -20.24 -21.10
CA LEU A 107 4.87 -19.39 -21.57
C LEU A 107 6.25 -20.07 -21.52
N ASN A 108 6.38 -21.24 -20.88
CA ASN A 108 7.65 -21.95 -20.71
C ASN A 108 8.79 -21.04 -20.19
N LEU A 109 8.47 -20.23 -19.18
CA LEU A 109 9.44 -19.29 -18.60
C LEU A 109 10.59 -20.02 -17.91
N THR A 110 11.81 -19.51 -18.07
CA THR A 110 12.99 -19.95 -17.33
C THR A 110 13.41 -18.86 -16.36
N VAL A 111 13.37 -19.15 -15.06
CA VAL A 111 13.77 -18.22 -14.01
C VAL A 111 15.23 -18.50 -13.64
N GLY A 112 16.13 -17.59 -13.99
CA GLY A 112 17.53 -17.66 -13.58
C GLY A 112 17.70 -17.20 -12.13
N LEU A 113 18.36 -18.01 -11.31
CA LEU A 113 18.76 -17.64 -9.96
C LEU A 113 20.28 -17.46 -9.93
N THR A 114 20.74 -16.24 -9.65
CA THR A 114 22.18 -15.96 -9.46
C THR A 114 22.47 -15.85 -7.97
N VAL A 115 23.34 -16.73 -7.46
CA VAL A 115 23.78 -16.73 -6.06
C VAL A 115 25.28 -16.54 -6.02
N PHE A 116 25.75 -15.59 -5.20
CA PHE A 116 27.17 -15.38 -4.95
C PHE A 116 27.54 -15.98 -3.60
N ALA A 117 28.56 -16.84 -3.56
CA ALA A 117 29.11 -17.40 -2.33
C ALA A 117 30.61 -17.03 -2.26
N VAL A 118 30.93 -15.96 -1.53
CA VAL A 118 32.28 -15.40 -1.44
C VAL A 118 32.80 -15.57 -0.01
N GLY A 119 33.93 -16.27 0.15
CA GLY A 119 34.63 -16.38 1.43
C GLY A 119 33.83 -17.05 2.56
N LYS A 120 34.26 -16.82 3.80
CA LYS A 120 33.61 -17.25 5.05
C LYS A 120 33.71 -16.13 6.09
#